data_AF-A0A2X1RFH3-F1
#
_entry.id   AF-A0A2X1RFH3-F1
#
_cell.length_a   1.000
_cell.length_b   1.000
_cell.length_c   1.000
_cell.angle_alpha   90.00
_cell.angle_beta   90.00
_cell.angle_gamma   90.00
#
_symmetry.space_group_name_H-M   'P 1'
#
loop_
_entity.id
_entity.type
_entity.pdbx_description
1 polymer ?
#
loop_
_entity_poly.entity_id
_entity_poly.type
_entity_poly.pdbx_seq_one_letter_code
_entity_poly.pdbx_strand_id
1 'polypeptide(L)'
;MGAGTGSAHNQLVACDAVRGPRGVKAIGPYAVTKTMASSVSACLATPYKIRGVNYSMSSACATSAHCIGHAVELIQLGKQDIVFAGGAEELSWECATEFDAMGAVSTRIQ
;
A
#
# COMPACT_ATOMS: atom_id res chain seq x y z
N MET A 1 -4.29 7.69 3.88
CA MET A 1 -4.42 6.75 2.74
C MET A 1 -3.67 5.47 3.05
N GLY A 2 -4.19 4.29 2.75
CA GLY A 2 -3.53 3.02 3.08
C GLY A 2 -3.69 1.92 2.03
N ALA A 3 -2.94 0.83 2.21
CA ALA A 3 -3.03 -0.42 1.46
C ALA A 3 -3.15 -1.58 2.46
N GLY A 4 -3.93 -2.61 2.13
CA GLY A 4 -4.17 -3.75 3.01
C GLY A 4 -3.00 -4.71 3.01
N THR A 5 -2.55 -5.11 1.82
CA THR A 5 -1.46 -6.10 1.63
C THR A 5 -0.17 -5.46 1.12
N GLY A 6 -0.22 -4.24 0.58
CA GLY A 6 0.95 -3.55 0.05
C GLY A 6 1.26 -3.99 -1.38
N SER A 7 2.55 -4.11 -1.73
CA SER A 7 2.95 -4.50 -3.09
C SER A 7 3.78 -5.78 -3.08
N ALA A 8 3.09 -6.92 -3.07
CA ALA A 8 3.71 -8.24 -3.13
C ALA A 8 4.58 -8.41 -4.38
N HIS A 9 4.10 -7.94 -5.53
CA HIS A 9 4.83 -7.99 -6.80
C HIS A 9 6.17 -7.24 -6.71
N ASN A 10 6.18 -5.97 -6.29
CA ASN A 10 7.42 -5.21 -6.23
C ASN A 10 8.38 -5.75 -5.16
N GLN A 11 7.85 -6.35 -4.08
CA GLN A 11 8.68 -7.03 -3.09
C GLN A 11 9.38 -8.26 -3.68
N LEU A 12 8.63 -9.11 -4.41
CA LEU A 12 9.19 -10.28 -5.08
C LEU A 12 10.23 -9.88 -6.13
N VAL A 13 9.89 -8.92 -7.01
CA VAL A 13 10.80 -8.42 -8.06
C VAL A 13 12.09 -7.87 -7.46
N ALA A 14 12.03 -7.11 -6.37
CA ALA A 14 13.23 -6.61 -5.69
C ALA A 14 14.09 -7.74 -5.11
N CYS A 15 13.45 -8.73 -4.48
CA CYS A 15 14.12 -9.91 -3.92
C CYS A 15 14.78 -10.78 -4.99
N ASP A 16 14.16 -10.95 -6.15
CA ASP A 16 14.74 -11.72 -7.24
C ASP A 16 15.82 -10.94 -7.99
N ALA A 17 15.63 -9.63 -8.17
CA ALA A 17 16.64 -8.78 -8.79
C ALA A 17 17.98 -8.81 -8.04
N VAL A 18 17.97 -8.80 -6.71
CA VAL A 18 19.21 -8.83 -5.91
C VAL A 18 19.93 -10.18 -5.98
N ARG A 19 19.22 -11.27 -6.30
CA ARG A 19 19.82 -12.60 -6.49
C ARG A 19 20.58 -12.73 -7.81
N GLY A 20 20.33 -11.84 -8.77
CA GLY A 20 21.02 -11.82 -10.06
C GLY A 20 22.48 -11.32 -9.98
N PRO A 21 23.24 -11.41 -11.09
CA PRO A 21 24.67 -11.06 -11.12
C PRO A 21 24.95 -9.57 -10.86
N ARG A 22 23.94 -8.70 -10.96
CA ARG A 22 24.04 -7.27 -10.69
C ARG A 22 23.84 -6.90 -9.22
N GLY A 23 23.42 -7.85 -8.37
CA GLY A 23 23.20 -7.64 -6.94
C GLY A 23 22.25 -6.47 -6.64
N VAL A 24 22.54 -5.72 -5.58
CA VAL A 24 21.71 -4.59 -5.10
C VAL A 24 21.44 -3.53 -6.18
N LYS A 25 22.35 -3.34 -7.13
CA LYS A 25 22.17 -2.36 -8.22
C LYS A 25 21.00 -2.72 -9.15
N ALA A 26 20.60 -3.99 -9.20
CA ALA A 26 19.47 -4.43 -10.02
C ALA A 26 18.11 -3.96 -9.50
N ILE A 27 18.00 -3.69 -8.20
CA ILE A 27 16.75 -3.30 -7.52
C ILE A 27 16.29 -1.90 -7.97
N GLY A 28 17.25 -0.99 -8.21
CA GLY A 28 16.98 0.42 -8.47
C GLY A 28 16.60 1.22 -7.21
N PRO A 29 16.66 2.56 -7.28
CA PRO A 29 16.52 3.43 -6.11
C PRO A 29 15.08 3.62 -5.62
N TYR A 30 14.08 3.24 -6.42
CA TYR A 30 12.66 3.51 -6.13
C TYR A 30 11.91 2.31 -5.55
N ALA A 31 12.60 1.20 -5.24
CA ALA A 31 11.94 0.00 -4.72
C ALA A 31 11.28 0.26 -3.37
N VAL A 32 11.96 0.97 -2.45
CA VAL A 32 11.41 1.28 -1.12
C VAL A 32 10.09 2.05 -1.23
N THR A 33 10.01 3.03 -2.13
CA THR A 33 8.79 3.81 -2.36
C THR A 33 7.64 3.01 -2.95
N LYS A 34 7.93 1.89 -3.61
CA LYS A 34 6.93 0.98 -4.16
C LYS A 34 6.49 -0.09 -3.15
N THR A 35 7.39 -0.54 -2.29
CA THR A 35 7.16 -1.72 -1.43
C THR A 35 6.74 -1.39 0.01
N MET A 36 7.03 -0.18 0.51
CA MET A 36 6.65 0.19 1.87
C MET A 36 5.12 0.25 2.03
N ALA A 37 4.60 -0.13 3.19
CA ALA A 37 3.15 -0.10 3.48
C ALA A 37 2.56 1.33 3.40
N SER A 38 3.40 2.35 3.54
CA SER A 38 3.03 3.76 3.38
C SER A 38 3.19 4.30 1.96
N SER A 39 3.43 3.44 0.96
CA SER A 39 3.66 3.85 -0.43
C SER A 39 2.53 4.72 -0.96
N VAL A 40 1.27 4.35 -0.71
CA VAL A 40 0.09 5.08 -1.17
C VAL A 40 0.05 6.51 -0.60
N SER A 41 0.33 6.69 0.70
CA SER A 41 0.33 8.03 1.31
C SER A 41 1.54 8.85 0.86
N ALA A 42 2.74 8.27 0.81
CA ALA A 42 3.96 8.94 0.40
C ALA A 42 3.92 9.41 -1.06
N CYS A 43 3.44 8.55 -1.97
CA CYS A 43 3.34 8.82 -3.40
C CYS A 43 2.26 9.84 -3.75
N LEU A 44 1.23 10.02 -2.90
CA LEU A 44 0.23 11.08 -3.06
C LEU A 44 0.69 12.39 -2.40
N ALA A 45 1.22 12.32 -1.18
CA ALA A 45 1.57 13.53 -0.43
C ALA A 45 2.65 14.37 -1.11
N THR A 46 3.65 13.72 -1.73
CA THR A 46 4.78 14.40 -2.38
C THR A 46 4.35 15.27 -3.57
N PRO A 47 3.67 14.74 -4.63
CA PRO A 47 3.26 15.56 -5.77
C PRO A 47 2.16 16.57 -5.42
N TYR A 48 1.25 16.23 -4.51
CA TYR A 48 0.18 17.14 -4.08
C TYR A 48 0.61 18.14 -3.00
N LYS A 49 1.90 18.14 -2.62
CA LYS A 49 2.49 19.08 -1.64
C LYS A 49 1.73 19.13 -0.32
N ILE A 50 1.26 17.97 0.16
CA ILE A 50 0.54 17.86 1.43
C ILE A 50 1.52 18.15 2.57
N ARG A 51 1.20 19.16 3.39
CA ARG A 51 2.03 19.60 4.54
C ARG A 51 1.43 19.25 5.90
N GLY A 52 0.19 18.74 5.90
CA GLY A 52 -0.51 18.32 7.11
C GLY A 52 -0.15 16.89 7.52
N VAL A 53 -1.12 16.22 8.13
CA VAL A 53 -1.00 14.79 8.52
C VAL A 53 -0.69 13.91 7.31
N ASN A 54 0.33 13.05 7.45
CA ASN A 54 0.73 12.12 6.39
C ASN A 54 1.26 10.81 6.96
N TYR A 55 0.42 9.79 6.95
CA TYR A 55 0.77 8.41 7.27
C TYR A 55 -0.27 7.46 6.66
N SER A 56 0.07 6.17 6.67
CA SER A 56 -0.81 5.09 6.26
C SER A 56 -1.29 4.28 7.44
N MET A 57 -2.52 3.83 7.36
CA MET A 57 -3.07 2.80 8.23
C MET A 57 -3.31 1.56 7.39
N SER A 58 -3.23 0.39 8.00
CA SER A 58 -3.58 -0.88 7.37
C SER A 58 -4.36 -1.72 8.38
N SER A 59 -5.47 -2.27 7.92
CA SER A 59 -6.36 -3.15 8.67
C SER A 59 -7.07 -4.11 7.71
N ALA A 60 -6.28 -4.74 6.83
CA ALA A 60 -6.76 -5.64 5.79
C ALA A 60 -7.93 -5.02 4.97
N CYS A 61 -9.05 -5.72 4.82
CA CYS A 61 -10.21 -5.26 4.04
C CYS A 61 -10.83 -3.96 4.54
N ALA A 62 -10.66 -3.62 5.83
CA ALA A 62 -11.22 -2.41 6.42
C ALA A 62 -10.31 -1.18 6.29
N THR A 63 -9.15 -1.30 5.63
CA THR A 63 -8.10 -0.28 5.61
C THR A 63 -8.60 1.11 5.17
N SER A 64 -9.33 1.18 4.06
CA SER A 64 -9.87 2.45 3.54
C SER A 64 -10.96 3.02 4.45
N ALA A 65 -11.79 2.16 5.04
CA ALA A 65 -12.83 2.57 5.99
C ALA A 65 -12.22 3.19 7.26
N HIS A 66 -11.19 2.56 7.85
CA HIS A 66 -10.46 3.16 8.96
C HIS A 66 -9.78 4.47 8.56
N CYS A 67 -9.19 4.55 7.36
CA CYS A 67 -8.61 5.81 6.87
C CYS A 67 -9.64 6.96 6.84
N ILE A 68 -10.88 6.67 6.44
CA ILE A 68 -11.97 7.65 6.41
C ILE A 68 -12.43 8.01 7.82
N GLY A 69 -12.65 7.02 8.70
CA GLY A 69 -13.06 7.27 10.08
C GLY A 69 -12.05 8.14 10.84
N HIS A 70 -10.77 7.83 10.71
CA HIS A 70 -9.70 8.59 11.32
C HIS A 70 -9.57 10.02 10.75
N ALA A 71 -9.83 10.20 9.46
CA ALA A 71 -9.88 11.54 8.87
C ALA A 71 -11.01 12.38 9.48
N VAL A 72 -12.18 11.78 9.72
CA VAL A 72 -13.30 12.43 10.42
C VAL A 72 -12.87 12.81 11.85
N GLU A 73 -12.20 11.92 12.59
CA GLU A 73 -11.71 12.23 13.94
C GLU A 73 -10.73 13.40 13.95
N LEU A 74 -9.81 13.48 12.99
CA LEU A 74 -8.85 14.59 12.89
C LEU A 74 -9.55 15.94 12.66
N ILE A 75 -10.62 15.95 11.86
CA ILE A 75 -11.44 17.15 11.63
C ILE A 75 -12.25 17.49 12.87
N GLN A 76 -12.89 16.50 13.50
CA GLN A 76 -13.68 16.70 14.74
C GLN A 76 -12.83 17.25 15.89
N LEU A 77 -11.59 16.80 16.01
CA LEU A 77 -10.64 17.27 17.03
C LEU A 77 -10.03 18.64 16.68
N GLY A 78 -10.41 19.26 15.55
CA GLY A 78 -9.85 20.53 15.08
C GLY A 78 -8.36 20.45 14.73
N LYS A 79 -7.83 19.23 14.47
CA LYS A 79 -6.41 19.03 14.16
C LYS A 79 -6.11 19.31 12.70
N GLN A 80 -7.07 19.15 11.80
CA GLN A 80 -6.96 19.41 10.36
C GLN A 80 -8.30 19.92 9.81
N ASP A 81 -8.28 20.89 8.89
CA ASP A 81 -9.51 21.39 8.25
C ASP A 81 -9.94 20.53 7.06
N ILE A 82 -8.97 19.94 6.35
CA ILE A 82 -9.18 19.11 5.16
C ILE A 82 -8.25 17.91 5.24
N VAL A 83 -8.78 16.72 4.99
CA VAL A 83 -8.03 15.46 4.98
C VAL A 83 -8.41 14.63 3.76
N PHE A 84 -7.41 14.15 3.01
CA PHE A 84 -7.60 13.17 1.94
C PHE A 84 -7.55 11.75 2.50
N ALA A 85 -8.67 11.03 2.41
CA ALA A 85 -8.83 9.69 2.97
C ALA A 85 -9.27 8.66 1.91
N GLY A 86 -8.88 7.40 2.13
CA GLY A 86 -9.07 6.31 1.17
C GLY A 86 -7.91 5.32 1.17
N GLY A 87 -7.80 4.53 0.11
CA GLY A 87 -6.75 3.53 -0.06
C GLY A 87 -6.67 2.99 -1.48
N ALA A 88 -5.64 2.20 -1.75
CA ALA A 88 -5.41 1.52 -3.02
C ALA A 88 -4.73 0.17 -2.76
N GLU A 89 -4.98 -0.80 -3.63
CA GLU A 89 -4.35 -2.12 -3.57
C GLU A 89 -3.88 -2.53 -4.96
N GLU A 90 -2.74 -3.22 -5.04
CA GLU A 90 -2.24 -3.80 -6.28
C GLU A 90 -2.89 -5.17 -6.52
N LEU A 91 -3.42 -5.39 -7.73
CA LEU A 91 -3.82 -6.71 -8.16
C LEU A 91 -2.61 -7.42 -8.78
N SER A 92 -2.10 -8.44 -8.09
CA SER A 92 -0.93 -9.21 -8.48
C SER A 92 -1.16 -10.71 -8.23
N TRP A 93 -0.56 -11.58 -9.03
CA TRP A 93 -0.72 -13.03 -8.85
C TRP A 93 -0.01 -13.50 -7.58
N GLU A 94 1.08 -12.81 -7.22
CA GLU A 94 1.84 -13.00 -5.98
C GLU A 94 0.91 -12.89 -4.77
N CYS A 95 0.07 -11.85 -4.73
CA CYS A 95 -0.91 -11.68 -3.66
C CYS A 95 -2.12 -12.60 -3.83
N ALA A 96 -2.63 -12.78 -5.06
CA ALA A 96 -3.83 -13.59 -5.30
C ALA A 96 -3.65 -15.06 -4.91
N THR A 97 -2.46 -15.64 -5.13
CA THR A 97 -2.15 -17.03 -4.78
C THR A 97 -2.15 -17.28 -3.28
N GLU A 98 -1.83 -16.27 -2.46
CA GLU A 98 -1.93 -16.36 -0.99
C GLU A 98 -3.39 -16.54 -0.55
N PHE A 99 -4.32 -15.79 -1.16
CA PHE A 99 -5.76 -15.93 -0.92
C PHE A 99 -6.34 -17.23 -1.47
N ASP A 100 -5.83 -17.70 -2.61
CA ASP A 100 -6.24 -18.97 -3.20
C ASP A 100 -5.78 -20.16 -2.35
N ALA A 101 -4.56 -20.12 -1.81
CA ALA A 101 -4.00 -21.15 -0.94
C ALA A 101 -4.79 -21.34 0.37
N MET A 102 -5.45 -20.28 0.86
CA MET A 102 -6.35 -20.35 2.02
C MET A 102 -7.81 -20.68 1.65
N GLY A 103 -8.11 -20.93 0.38
CA GLY A 103 -9.45 -21.26 -0.12
C GLY A 103 -10.43 -20.09 -0.07
N ALA A 104 -9.95 -18.84 -0.06
CA ALA A 104 -10.79 -17.64 0.04
C ALA A 104 -11.32 -17.15 -1.33
N VAL A 105 -10.75 -17.64 -2.44
CA VAL A 105 -11.10 -17.23 -3.80
C VAL A 105 -12.08 -18.22 -4.43
N SER A 106 -13.00 -17.73 -5.27
CA SER A 106 -13.96 -18.57 -5.97
C SER A 106 -13.29 -19.40 -7.07
N THR A 107 -13.41 -20.72 -7.01
CA THR A 107 -12.87 -21.69 -7.98
C THR A 107 -13.77 -21.96 -9.19
N ARG A 108 -14.92 -21.29 -9.27
CA ARG A 108 -16.00 -21.61 -10.23
C ARG A 108 -15.68 -21.35 -11.71
N ILE A 109 -14.49 -20.83 -12.02
CA ILE A 109 -14.04 -20.49 -13.39
C ILE A 109 -12.69 -21.19 -13.73
N GLN A 110 -12.24 -22.14 -12.91
CA GLN A 110 -11.03 -22.95 -13.12
C GLN A 110 -11.40 -24.33 -13.66
#